data_AF-A0A842KGA3-F1
#
_entry.id   AF-A0A842KGA3-F1
#
_cell.length_a   1.000
_cell.length_b   1.000
_cell.length_c   1.000
_cell.angle_alpha   90.00
_cell.angle_beta   90.00
_cell.angle_gamma   90.00
#
_symmetry.space_group_name_H-M   'P 1'
#
loop_
_entity.id
_entity.type
_entity.pdbx_description
1 polymer ?
#
loop_
_entity_poly.entity_id
_entity_poly.type
_entity_poly.pdbx_seq_one_letter_code
_entity_poly.pdbx_strand_id
1 'polypeptide(L)'
;MKKLIFALIVFLFQMPFYSAINYESNENIFYGYTNFIYREGYPILPYKYETYIFPFGTEIKEIEVMEKNVEKIKISGKIEPAPAP
;
A
#
# COMPACT_ATOMS: atom_id res chain seq x y z
N MET A 1 25.32 24.11 20.02
CA MET A 1 25.42 22.85 19.24
C MET A 1 24.92 21.62 19.99
N LYS A 2 25.34 21.36 21.25
CA LYS A 2 24.91 20.17 22.01
C LYS A 2 23.38 20.03 22.23
N LYS A 3 22.66 21.14 22.41
CA LYS A 3 21.19 21.15 22.58
C LYS A 3 20.42 20.72 21.32
N LEU A 4 20.94 21.01 20.13
CA LEU A 4 20.31 20.65 18.85
C LEU A 4 20.43 19.15 18.59
N ILE A 5 21.59 18.57 18.91
CA ILE A 5 21.84 17.13 18.79
C ILE A 5 20.91 16.34 19.74
N PHE A 6 20.70 16.84 20.95
CA PHE A 6 19.80 16.21 21.92
C PHE A 6 18.34 16.25 21.46
N ALA A 7 17.89 17.36 20.86
CA ALA A 7 16.54 17.47 20.31
C ALA A 7 16.31 16.52 19.12
N LEU A 8 17.32 16.34 18.27
CA LEU A 8 17.26 15.41 17.14
C LEU A 8 17.15 13.95 17.60
N ILE A 9 17.89 13.57 18.64
CA ILE A 9 17.86 12.21 19.21
C ILE A 9 16.49 11.90 19.83
N VAL A 10 15.90 12.86 20.56
CA VAL A 10 14.56 12.68 21.14
C VAL A 10 13.49 12.56 20.04
N PHE A 11 13.59 13.39 18.98
CA PHE A 11 12.66 13.34 17.86
C PHE A 11 12.72 12.00 17.09
N LEU A 12 13.90 11.42 16.94
CA LEU A 12 14.09 10.11 16.29
C LEU A 12 13.56 8.95 17.14
N PHE A 13 13.59 9.07 18.48
CA PHE A 13 13.08 8.03 19.39
C PHE A 13 11.55 8.00 19.48
N GLN A 14 10.86 9.06 19.03
CA GLN A 14 9.40 9.16 19.03
C GLN A 14 8.74 8.59 17.77
N MET A 15 9.50 8.22 16.73
CA MET A 15 8.90 7.62 15.55
C MET A 15 8.57 6.14 15.82
N PRO A 16 7.30 5.70 15.65
CA PRO A 16 6.99 4.28 15.70
C PRO A 16 7.78 3.59 14.58
N PHE A 17 8.63 2.63 14.94
CA PHE A 17 9.25 1.72 13.99
C PHE A 17 8.14 0.88 13.38
N TYR A 18 7.69 1.25 12.18
CA TYR A 18 6.82 0.40 11.40
C TYR A 18 7.62 -0.84 10.99
N SER A 19 7.14 -2.02 11.37
CA SER A 19 7.67 -3.28 10.86
C SER A 19 7.40 -3.34 9.36
N ALA A 20 8.46 -3.54 8.57
CA ALA A 20 8.30 -3.95 7.18
C ALA A 20 7.81 -5.40 7.17
N ILE A 21 6.52 -5.62 6.92
CA ILE A 21 5.97 -6.95 6.71
C ILE A 21 6.38 -7.37 5.30
N ASN A 22 7.40 -8.20 5.18
CA ASN A 22 7.77 -8.85 3.92
C ASN A 22 6.83 -10.03 3.71
N TYR A 23 5.88 -9.89 2.79
CA TYR A 23 5.10 -11.02 2.29
C TYR A 23 5.93 -11.71 1.22
N GLU A 24 6.33 -12.95 1.48
CA GLU A 24 7.03 -13.80 0.52
C GLU A 24 6.00 -14.29 -0.52
N SER A 25 5.59 -13.39 -1.42
CA SER A 25 4.63 -13.70 -2.47
C SER A 25 5.33 -14.49 -3.58
N ASN A 26 4.74 -15.65 -3.93
CA ASN A 26 5.09 -16.47 -5.08
C ASN A 26 5.56 -15.60 -6.27
N GLU A 27 6.82 -15.78 -6.62
CA GLU A 27 7.73 -14.87 -7.30
C GLU A 27 7.13 -14.02 -8.45
N ASN A 28 7.44 -12.71 -8.41
CA ASN A 28 7.40 -11.70 -9.49
C ASN A 28 6.08 -11.01 -9.91
N ILE A 29 4.87 -11.49 -9.59
CA ILE A 29 3.65 -10.84 -10.13
C ILE A 29 3.30 -9.48 -9.47
N PHE A 30 3.74 -9.26 -8.23
CA PHE A 30 3.45 -8.03 -7.47
C PHE A 30 4.68 -7.14 -7.29
N TYR A 31 5.74 -7.38 -8.05
CA TYR A 31 6.96 -6.58 -8.00
C TYR A 31 6.65 -5.10 -8.30
N GLY A 32 7.01 -4.20 -7.38
CA GLY A 32 6.77 -2.76 -7.50
C GLY A 32 5.50 -2.25 -6.83
N TYR A 33 4.64 -3.11 -6.27
CA TYR A 33 3.51 -2.69 -5.46
C TYR A 33 3.90 -2.63 -3.98
N THR A 34 3.50 -1.54 -3.33
CA THR A 34 3.73 -1.31 -1.89
C THR A 34 2.44 -1.32 -1.07
N ASN A 35 1.29 -1.26 -1.74
CA ASN A 35 -0.03 -1.22 -1.11
C ASN A 35 -0.85 -2.45 -1.49
N PHE A 36 -1.51 -3.03 -0.49
CA PHE A 36 -2.26 -4.27 -0.63
C PHE A 36 -3.59 -4.18 0.13
N ILE A 37 -4.64 -4.74 -0.47
CA ILE A 37 -5.95 -4.88 0.18
C ILE A 37 -5.91 -6.15 1.03
N TYR A 38 -6.14 -5.98 2.34
CA TYR A 38 -6.26 -7.07 3.29
C TYR A 38 -7.71 -7.26 3.68
N ARG A 39 -8.27 -8.42 3.36
CA ARG A 39 -9.56 -8.86 3.86
C ARG A 39 -9.40 -10.30 4.32
N GLU A 40 -9.63 -10.55 5.60
CA GLU A 40 -9.44 -11.87 6.22
C GLU A 40 -10.08 -12.99 5.38
N GLY A 41 -9.29 -14.02 5.09
CA GLY A 41 -9.74 -15.17 4.30
C GLY A 41 -9.83 -14.94 2.78
N TYR A 42 -9.59 -13.71 2.30
CA TYR A 42 -9.50 -13.40 0.87
C TYR A 42 -8.04 -13.26 0.42
N PRO A 43 -7.75 -13.49 -0.87
CA PRO A 43 -6.41 -13.27 -1.41
C PRO A 43 -5.91 -11.84 -1.15
N ILE A 44 -4.64 -11.72 -0.81
CA ILE A 44 -3.96 -10.43 -0.74
C ILE A 44 -3.78 -9.90 -2.17
N LEU A 45 -4.41 -8.76 -2.48
CA LEU A 45 -4.36 -8.16 -3.81
C LEU A 45 -3.67 -6.79 -3.76
N PRO A 46 -2.70 -6.52 -4.66
CA PRO A 46 -2.08 -5.20 -4.74
C PRO A 46 -3.04 -4.17 -5.30
N TYR A 47 -2.81 -2.91 -4.96
CA TYR A 47 -3.46 -1.79 -5.62
C TYR A 47 -2.53 -0.58 -5.72
N LYS A 48 -2.83 0.31 -6.66
CA LYS A 48 -2.23 1.64 -6.73
C LYS A 48 -3.32 2.65 -6.41
N TYR A 49 -2.99 3.65 -5.62
CA TYR A 49 -3.84 4.81 -5.41
C TYR A 49 -3.07 6.07 -5.80
N GLU A 50 -3.82 7.09 -6.18
CA GLU A 50 -3.29 8.41 -6.49
C GLU A 50 -4.14 9.45 -5.77
N THR A 51 -3.48 10.49 -5.27
CA THR A 51 -4.16 11.58 -4.57
C THR A 51 -4.32 12.75 -5.52
N TYR A 52 -5.57 13.19 -5.69
CA TYR A 52 -5.92 14.34 -6.50
C TYR A 52 -6.30 15.52 -5.59
N ILE A 53 -5.87 16.72 -5.96
CA ILE A 53 -6.17 17.95 -5.24
C ILE A 53 -7.23 18.72 -6.03
N PHE A 54 -8.34 19.04 -5.38
CA PHE A 54 -9.41 19.82 -5.96
C PHE A 54 -9.55 21.17 -5.25
N PRO A 55 -10.04 22.21 -5.94
CA PRO A 55 -10.40 23.47 -5.31
C PRO A 55 -11.44 23.31 -4.20
N PHE A 56 -11.45 24.26 -3.28
CA PHE A 56 -12.47 24.31 -2.24
C PHE A 56 -13.88 24.46 -2.86
N GLY A 57 -14.83 23.67 -2.37
CA GLY A 57 -16.21 23.64 -2.89
C GLY A 57 -16.44 22.67 -4.05
N THR A 58 -15.42 21.93 -4.51
CA THR A 58 -15.62 20.84 -5.48
C THR A 58 -16.36 19.67 -4.83
N GLU A 59 -17.44 19.23 -5.47
CA GLU A 59 -18.18 18.01 -5.15
C GLU A 59 -17.89 16.94 -6.23
N ILE A 60 -17.45 15.75 -5.81
CA ILE A 60 -17.26 14.61 -6.71
C ILE A 60 -18.58 13.84 -6.76
N LYS A 61 -19.31 13.92 -7.89
CA LYS A 61 -20.60 13.26 -8.06
C LYS A 61 -20.49 11.83 -8.57
N GLU A 62 -19.48 11.58 -9.41
CA GLU A 62 -19.29 10.30 -10.08
C GLU A 62 -17.82 10.08 -10.42
N ILE A 63 -17.40 8.82 -10.43
CA ILE A 63 -16.10 8.36 -10.92
C ILE A 63 -16.39 7.26 -11.93
N GLU A 64 -16.11 7.53 -13.20
CA GLU A 64 -16.23 6.55 -14.28
C GLU A 64 -14.87 5.93 -14.57
N VAL A 65 -14.81 4.59 -14.61
CA VAL A 65 -13.57 3.85 -14.90
C VAL A 65 -13.66 3.29 -16.32
N MET A 66 -12.80 3.79 -17.20
CA MET A 66 -12.63 3.21 -18.54
C MET A 66 -11.48 2.22 -18.53
N GLU A 67 -11.79 0.94 -18.69
CA GLU A 67 -10.78 -0.12 -18.77
C GLU A 67 -9.93 0.03 -20.02
N LYS A 68 -8.60 -0.07 -19.87
CA LYS A 68 -7.65 -0.07 -20.98
C LYS A 68 -6.57 -1.11 -20.72
N ASN A 69 -6.20 -1.86 -21.77
CA ASN A 69 -5.14 -2.87 -21.72
C ASN A 69 -5.36 -3.95 -20.64
N VAL A 70 -6.54 -4.58 -20.66
CA VAL A 70 -6.83 -5.69 -19.75
C VAL A 70 -6.07 -6.93 -20.20
N GLU A 71 -5.18 -7.43 -19.33
CA GLU A 71 -4.41 -8.65 -19.56
C GLU A 71 -4.86 -9.76 -18.61
N LYS A 72 -4.92 -10.99 -19.12
CA LYS A 72 -5.20 -12.18 -18.31
C LYS A 72 -3.90 -12.89 -17.97
N ILE A 73 -3.54 -12.90 -16.70
CA ILE A 73 -2.35 -13.57 -16.19
C ILE A 73 -2.77 -14.88 -15.55
N LYS A 74 -2.11 -15.98 -15.92
CA LYS A 74 -2.31 -17.29 -15.28
C LYS A 74 -1.14 -17.54 -14.33
N ILE A 75 -1.46 -17.71 -13.05
CA ILE A 75 -0.49 -18.03 -12.00
C ILE A 75 -0.44 -19.55 -11.76
N SER A 76 0.73 -20.06 -11.41
CA SER A 76 0.96 -21.49 -11.16
C SER A 76 0.43 -21.95 -9.80
N GLY A 77 0.39 -21.05 -8.81
CA GLY A 77 -0.04 -21.33 -7.44
C GLY A 77 -1.27 -20.54 -7.00
N LYS A 78 -1.74 -20.81 -5.78
CA LYS A 78 -2.77 -19.99 -5.12
C LYS A 78 -2.10 -18.78 -4.46
N ILE A 79 -2.79 -17.65 -4.46
CA ILE A 79 -2.40 -16.48 -3.66
C ILE A 79 -2.81 -16.75 -2.22
N GLU A 80 -1.92 -16.47 -1.26
CA GLU A 80 -2.20 -16.67 0.15
C GLU A 80 -3.35 -15.76 0.62
N PRO A 81 -4.25 -16.27 1.48
CA PRO A 81 -5.27 -15.45 2.09
C PRO A 81 -4.66 -14.50 3.11
N ALA A 82 -5.24 -13.31 3.25
CA ALA A 82 -4.86 -12.37 4.29
C ALA A 82 -5.08 -13.00 5.68
N PRO A 83 -4.11 -12.86 6.61
CA PRO A 83 -4.26 -13.34 7.98
C PRO A 83 -5.37 -12.57 8.72
N ALA A 84 -5.88 -13.17 9.80
CA ALA A 84 -6.77 -12.50 10.73
C ALA A 84 -6.07 -11.31 11.43
N PRO A 85 -6.80 -10.24 11.78
CA PRO A 85 -6.25 -9.05 12.42
C PRO A 85 -5.68 -9.30 13.82
#